data_AF-A0A847BFX7-F1
#
_entry.id   AF-A0A847BFX7-F1
#
_cell.length_a   1.000
_cell.length_b   1.000
_cell.length_c   1.000
_cell.angle_alpha   90.00
_cell.angle_beta   90.00
_cell.angle_gamma   90.00
#
_symmetry.space_group_name_H-M   'P 1'
#
loop_
_entity.id
_entity.type
_entity.pdbx_description
1 polymer ?
#
loop_
_entity_poly.entity_id
_entity_poly.type
_entity_poly.pdbx_seq_one_letter_code
_entity_poly.pdbx_strand_id
1 'polypeptide(L)'
;PISAKHGTNVPELEAEVAKHLPAGMHHYPADQITDRSQRFLAAELVREKIMRQLGDELPYQVTVEIEEFRDEGRVVHISALILVERDGQKKILIGDKGERIKNIGREARLDMERALDTKVMLNLWVKVKRGWSDDERALKSLGYDLE
;
A
#
# COMPACT_ATOMS: atom_id res chain seq x y z
N PRO A 1 11.88 -27.13 4.99
CA PRO A 1 12.21 -26.13 3.94
C PRO A 1 10.91 -25.72 3.24
N ILE A 2 10.70 -24.44 2.94
CA ILE A 2 9.44 -23.93 2.37
C ILE A 2 9.68 -23.05 1.15
N SER A 3 8.65 -22.85 0.33
CA SER A 3 8.59 -21.79 -0.67
C SER A 3 7.24 -21.08 -0.62
N ALA A 4 7.20 -19.87 -0.05
CA ALA A 4 5.98 -19.07 0.02
C ALA A 4 5.44 -18.70 -1.38
N LYS A 5 6.33 -18.40 -2.32
CA LYS A 5 5.96 -18.03 -3.70
C LYS A 5 5.24 -19.16 -4.45
N HIS A 6 5.65 -20.41 -4.21
CA HIS A 6 5.12 -21.58 -4.91
C HIS A 6 4.16 -22.42 -4.06
N GLY A 7 3.90 -22.00 -2.81
CA GLY A 7 3.07 -22.73 -1.86
C GLY A 7 3.70 -24.03 -1.33
N THR A 8 4.96 -24.32 -1.66
CA THR A 8 5.62 -25.56 -1.23
C THR A 8 5.82 -25.58 0.27
N ASN A 9 5.27 -26.61 0.93
CA ASN A 9 5.34 -26.83 2.37
C ASN A 9 4.71 -25.72 3.25
N VAL A 10 3.82 -24.88 2.69
CA VAL A 10 3.09 -23.87 3.48
C VAL A 10 2.04 -24.53 4.40
N PRO A 11 1.21 -25.49 3.93
CA PRO A 11 0.26 -26.17 4.82
C PRO A 11 0.94 -26.95 5.95
N GLU A 12 2.10 -27.54 5.69
CA GLU A 12 2.90 -28.26 6.69
C GLU A 12 3.46 -27.31 7.75
N LEU A 13 3.86 -26.10 7.34
CA LEU A 13 4.25 -25.05 8.27
C LEU A 13 3.07 -24.62 9.15
N GLU A 14 1.90 -24.37 8.57
CA GLU A 14 0.68 -24.02 9.31
C GLU A 14 0.33 -25.09 10.35
N ALA A 15 0.37 -26.37 9.95
CA ALA A 15 0.13 -27.50 10.85
C ALA A 15 1.16 -27.58 11.98
N GLU A 16 2.43 -27.27 11.71
CA GLU A 16 3.47 -27.28 12.75
C GLU A 16 3.33 -26.12 13.73
N VAL A 17 2.96 -24.92 13.25
CA VAL A 17 2.66 -23.75 14.09
C VAL A 17 1.46 -24.05 14.99
N ALA A 18 0.41 -24.67 14.45
CA ALA A 18 -0.80 -25.04 15.20
C ALA A 18 -0.50 -25.94 16.41
N LYS A 19 0.51 -26.82 16.35
CA LYS A 19 0.91 -27.68 17.48
C LYS A 19 1.52 -26.91 18.65
N HIS A 20 2.08 -25.74 18.39
CA HIS A 20 2.80 -24.92 19.37
C HIS A 20 1.98 -23.71 19.86
N LEU A 21 0.85 -23.41 19.20
CA LEU A 21 -0.06 -22.34 19.62
C LEU A 21 -0.75 -22.71 20.93
N PRO A 22 -0.78 -21.81 21.93
CA PRO A 22 -1.54 -22.06 23.15
C PRO A 22 -3.04 -22.07 22.85
N ALA A 23 -3.78 -22.92 23.56
CA ALA A 23 -5.23 -22.86 23.53
C ALA A 23 -5.70 -21.49 24.08
N GLY A 24 -6.60 -20.83 23.35
CA GLY A 24 -7.09 -19.50 23.70
C GLY A 24 -8.36 -19.16 22.96
N MET A 25 -9.00 -18.05 23.35
CA MET A 25 -10.15 -17.53 22.62
C MET A 25 -9.70 -16.84 21.31
N HIS A 26 -10.58 -16.80 20.32
CA HIS A 26 -10.35 -15.97 19.14
C HIS A 26 -10.41 -14.50 19.55
N HIS A 27 -9.34 -13.75 19.28
CA HIS A 27 -9.26 -12.32 19.54
C HIS A 27 -9.94 -11.47 18.46
N TYR A 28 -10.14 -12.03 17.26
CA TYR A 28 -10.75 -11.36 16.11
C TYR A 28 -11.89 -12.20 15.53
N PRO A 29 -12.89 -11.57 14.89
CA PRO A 29 -13.92 -12.26 14.11
C PRO A 29 -13.32 -13.13 12.99
N ALA A 30 -13.99 -14.23 12.64
CA ALA A 30 -13.50 -15.18 11.63
C ALA A 30 -13.46 -14.60 10.20
N ASP A 31 -14.26 -13.56 9.95
CA ASP A 31 -14.34 -12.82 8.69
C ASP A 31 -13.36 -11.63 8.62
N GLN A 32 -12.72 -11.27 9.74
CA GLN A 32 -11.72 -10.21 9.76
C GLN A 32 -10.38 -10.72 9.22
N ILE A 33 -10.07 -10.39 7.96
CA ILE A 33 -8.82 -10.79 7.30
C ILE A 33 -7.63 -9.94 7.78
N THR A 34 -7.84 -8.66 8.07
CA THR A 34 -6.80 -7.71 8.52
C THR A 34 -7.36 -6.70 9.52
N ASP A 35 -6.51 -6.19 10.39
CA ASP A 35 -6.77 -5.07 11.31
C ASP A 35 -6.46 -3.69 10.68
N ARG A 36 -5.93 -3.68 9.45
CA ARG A 36 -5.54 -2.45 8.77
C ARG A 36 -6.73 -1.75 8.12
N SER A 37 -6.71 -0.41 8.16
CA SER A 37 -7.76 0.40 7.54
C SER A 37 -7.73 0.33 6.00
N GLN A 38 -8.89 0.53 5.36
CA GLN A 38 -8.97 0.62 3.90
C GLN A 38 -8.09 1.75 3.32
N ARG A 39 -7.88 2.83 4.08
CA ARG A 39 -6.95 3.91 3.71
C ARG A 39 -5.51 3.42 3.67
N PHE A 40 -5.09 2.68 4.70
CA PHE A 40 -3.76 2.07 4.73
C PHE A 40 -3.58 1.12 3.55
N LEU A 41 -4.55 0.22 3.32
CA LEU A 41 -4.51 -0.70 2.19
C LEU A 41 -4.39 0.04 0.84
N ALA A 42 -5.17 1.11 0.65
CA ALA A 42 -5.09 1.92 -0.56
C ALA A 42 -3.70 2.56 -0.75
N ALA A 43 -3.10 3.10 0.33
CA ALA A 43 -1.75 3.64 0.28
C ALA A 43 -0.70 2.57 -0.07
N GLU A 44 -0.77 1.39 0.56
CA GLU A 44 0.15 0.28 0.29
C GLU A 44 0.03 -0.22 -1.15
N LEU A 45 -1.19 -0.35 -1.70
CA LEU A 45 -1.39 -0.78 -3.08
C LEU A 45 -0.75 0.19 -4.08
N VAL A 46 -0.83 1.50 -3.84
CA VAL A 46 -0.13 2.50 -4.66
C VAL A 46 1.39 2.38 -4.47
N ARG A 47 1.87 2.29 -3.23
CA ARG A 47 3.30 2.17 -2.91
C ARG A 47 3.93 0.93 -3.54
N GLU A 48 3.24 -0.20 -3.52
CA GLU A 48 3.67 -1.44 -4.17
C GLU A 48 3.87 -1.23 -5.68
N LYS A 49 2.95 -0.53 -6.37
CA LYS A 49 3.07 -0.27 -7.82
C LYS A 49 4.21 0.69 -8.14
N ILE A 50 4.42 1.68 -7.29
CA ILE A 50 5.60 2.56 -7.36
C ILE A 50 6.88 1.71 -7.23
N MET A 51 6.97 0.87 -6.19
CA MET A 51 8.13 0.00 -5.94
C MET A 51 8.46 -0.91 -7.13
N ARG A 52 7.46 -1.61 -7.67
CA ARG A 52 7.63 -2.53 -8.81
C ARG A 52 8.11 -1.84 -10.09
N GLN A 53 7.71 -0.58 -10.31
CA GLN A 53 8.07 0.14 -11.53
C GLN A 53 9.38 0.93 -11.43
N LEU A 54 9.81 1.32 -10.22
CA LEU A 54 10.98 2.17 -10.04
C LEU A 54 12.29 1.39 -9.82
N GLY A 55 12.28 0.16 -9.30
CA GLY A 55 13.39 -0.81 -9.32
C GLY A 55 14.69 -0.46 -8.55
N ASP A 56 15.13 0.80 -8.57
CA ASP A 56 16.37 1.34 -7.97
C ASP A 56 16.14 1.81 -6.51
N GLU A 57 17.02 2.63 -5.93
CA GLU A 57 16.89 3.16 -4.54
C GLU A 57 15.70 4.13 -4.33
N LEU A 58 15.07 4.58 -5.42
CA LEU A 58 13.96 5.54 -5.38
C LEU A 58 12.76 5.15 -4.50
N PRO A 59 12.30 3.88 -4.45
CA PRO A 59 11.11 3.51 -3.70
C PRO A 59 11.24 3.69 -2.18
N TYR A 60 12.45 3.71 -1.63
CA TYR A 60 12.66 3.94 -0.20
C TYR A 60 12.49 5.42 0.19
N GLN A 61 12.51 6.32 -0.79
CA GLN A 61 12.33 7.76 -0.59
C GLN A 61 10.95 8.26 -1.07
N VAL A 62 9.98 7.33 -1.20
CA VAL A 62 8.60 7.64 -1.57
C VAL A 62 7.64 7.17 -0.48
N THR A 63 6.67 8.02 -0.16
CA THR A 63 5.52 7.62 0.65
C THR A 63 4.21 8.04 0.00
N VAL A 64 3.13 7.41 0.42
CA VAL A 64 1.77 7.64 -0.09
C VAL A 64 0.85 7.96 1.07
N GLU A 65 0.19 9.12 1.00
CA GLU A 65 -0.84 9.57 1.93
C GLU A 65 -2.20 9.53 1.23
N ILE A 66 -3.25 9.07 1.92
CA ILE A 66 -4.62 9.17 1.42
C ILE A 66 -5.25 10.45 1.98
N GLU A 67 -5.39 11.46 1.13
CA GLU A 67 -6.01 12.74 1.49
C GLU A 67 -7.54 12.65 1.48
N GLU A 68 -8.10 11.81 0.62
CA GLU A 68 -9.55 11.58 0.53
C GLU A 68 -9.84 10.10 0.38
N PHE A 69 -10.82 9.63 1.15
CA PHE A 69 -11.45 8.33 0.97
C PHE A 69 -12.94 8.50 1.24
N ARG A 70 -13.75 8.50 0.18
CA ARG A 70 -15.18 8.74 0.22
C ARG A 70 -15.89 7.59 -0.47
N ASP A 71 -16.69 6.85 0.29
CA ASP A 71 -17.53 5.79 -0.22
C ASP A 71 -18.92 6.33 -0.56
N GLU A 72 -19.29 6.29 -1.85
CA GLU A 72 -20.61 6.69 -2.34
C GLU A 72 -21.50 5.47 -2.67
N GLY A 73 -21.12 4.29 -2.18
CA GLY A 73 -21.80 3.00 -2.36
C GLY A 73 -21.54 2.36 -3.72
N ARG A 74 -21.69 3.09 -4.82
CA ARG A 74 -21.44 2.58 -6.19
C ARG A 74 -19.98 2.73 -6.62
N VAL A 75 -19.32 3.77 -6.14
CA VAL A 75 -17.95 4.12 -6.44
C VAL A 75 -17.31 4.65 -5.17
N VAL A 76 -16.09 4.21 -4.90
CA VAL A 76 -15.22 4.79 -3.87
C VAL A 76 -14.27 5.78 -4.54
N HIS A 77 -14.30 7.02 -4.06
CA HIS A 77 -13.41 8.08 -4.49
C HIS A 77 -12.19 8.14 -3.56
N ILE A 78 -11.00 8.00 -4.15
CA ILE A 78 -9.73 7.99 -3.43
C ILE A 78 -8.80 9.03 -4.03
N SER A 79 -8.29 9.93 -3.20
CA SER A 79 -7.23 10.87 -3.58
C SER A 79 -5.98 10.53 -2.79
N ALA A 80 -4.91 10.16 -3.50
CA ALA A 80 -3.63 9.77 -2.93
C ALA A 80 -2.52 10.76 -3.31
N LEU A 81 -1.82 11.25 -2.30
CA LEU A 81 -0.67 12.12 -2.42
C LEU A 81 0.62 11.31 -2.30
N ILE A 82 1.40 11.30 -3.36
CA ILE A 82 2.73 10.68 -3.44
C ILE A 82 3.76 11.73 -3.09
N LEU A 83 4.44 11.56 -1.96
CA LEU A 83 5.50 12.44 -1.50
C LEU A 83 6.86 11.88 -1.90
N VAL A 84 7.70 12.74 -2.47
CA VAL A 84 9.08 12.43 -2.85
C VAL A 84 10.03 13.50 -2.31
N GLU A 85 11.31 13.17 -2.14
CA GLU A 85 12.30 14.10 -1.59
C GLU A 85 12.87 15.09 -2.60
N ARG A 86 13.00 14.69 -3.88
CA ARG A 86 13.69 15.47 -4.91
C ARG A 86 12.89 15.58 -6.21
N ASP A 87 13.03 16.69 -6.92
CA ASP A 87 12.38 16.93 -8.21
C ASP A 87 12.71 15.89 -9.28
N GLY A 88 13.92 15.34 -9.26
CA GLY A 88 14.31 14.24 -10.15
C GLY A 88 13.42 13.02 -9.98
N GLN A 89 13.09 12.67 -8.73
CA GLN A 89 12.23 11.53 -8.41
C GLN A 89 10.80 11.79 -8.87
N LYS A 90 10.30 13.02 -8.67
CA LYS A 90 8.99 13.44 -9.19
C LYS A 90 8.91 13.26 -10.71
N LYS A 91 9.95 13.68 -11.45
CA LYS A 91 10.01 13.50 -12.92
C LYS A 91 10.01 12.02 -13.30
N ILE A 92 10.82 11.19 -12.63
CA ILE A 92 10.89 9.74 -12.90
C ILE A 92 9.55 9.07 -12.65
N LEU A 93 8.88 9.40 -11.53
CA LEU A 93 7.60 8.81 -11.13
C LEU A 93 6.46 9.22 -12.05
N ILE A 94 6.43 10.48 -12.51
CA ILE A 94 5.47 10.95 -13.52
C ILE A 94 5.73 10.24 -14.86
N GLY A 95 7.00 10.12 -15.25
CA GLY A 95 7.41 9.56 -16.54
C GLY A 95 7.12 10.51 -17.72
N ASP A 96 7.48 10.09 -18.94
CA ASP A 96 7.22 10.89 -20.13
C ASP A 96 5.71 11.12 -20.29
N LYS A 97 5.30 12.38 -20.41
CA LYS A 97 3.89 12.81 -20.54
C LYS A 97 2.93 12.20 -19.52
N GLY A 98 3.42 11.80 -18.34
CA GLY A 98 2.59 11.17 -17.31
C GLY A 98 2.27 9.68 -17.54
N GLU A 99 2.93 9.01 -18.48
CA GLU A 99 2.65 7.61 -18.81
C GLU A 99 2.88 6.67 -17.61
N ARG A 100 3.95 6.89 -16.86
CA ARG A 100 4.31 6.02 -15.73
C ARG A 100 3.30 6.16 -14.59
N ILE A 101 2.98 7.38 -14.17
CA ILE A 101 1.98 7.60 -13.12
C ILE A 101 0.59 7.10 -13.53
N LYS A 102 0.24 7.20 -14.81
CA LYS A 102 -0.99 6.62 -15.35
C LYS A 102 -1.00 5.09 -15.23
N ASN A 103 0.12 4.42 -15.51
CA ASN A 103 0.24 2.97 -15.36
C ASN A 103 0.17 2.55 -13.88
N ILE A 104 0.88 3.26 -12.99
CA ILE A 104 0.79 3.06 -11.53
C ILE A 104 -0.66 3.18 -11.06
N GLY A 105 -1.34 4.27 -11.41
CA GLY A 105 -2.74 4.50 -11.03
C GLY A 105 -3.68 3.44 -11.59
N ARG A 106 -3.50 3.01 -12.84
CA ARG A 106 -4.31 1.94 -13.44
C ARG A 106 -4.17 0.63 -12.68
N GLU A 107 -2.96 0.21 -12.37
CA GLU A 107 -2.69 -1.06 -11.68
C GLU A 107 -3.16 -1.03 -10.23
N ALA A 108 -2.85 0.05 -9.50
CA ALA A 108 -3.31 0.23 -8.13
C ALA A 108 -4.85 0.25 -8.06
N ARG A 109 -5.52 0.98 -8.97
CA ARG A 109 -6.99 1.03 -9.03
C ARG A 109 -7.60 -0.35 -9.25
N LEU A 110 -7.06 -1.15 -10.17
CA LEU A 110 -7.58 -2.51 -10.44
C LEU A 110 -7.45 -3.44 -9.23
N ASP A 111 -6.39 -3.28 -8.44
CA ASP A 111 -6.21 -4.05 -7.21
C ASP A 111 -7.13 -3.55 -6.09
N MET A 112 -7.34 -2.23 -5.98
CA MET A 112 -8.32 -1.65 -5.04
C MET A 112 -9.76 -2.09 -5.37
N GLU A 113 -10.14 -2.13 -6.65
CA GLU A 113 -11.47 -2.61 -7.06
C GLU A 113 -11.70 -4.06 -6.64
N ARG A 114 -10.66 -4.91 -6.73
CA ARG A 114 -10.73 -6.30 -6.27
C ARG A 114 -10.77 -6.41 -4.75
N ALA A 115 -10.01 -5.59 -4.03
CA ALA A 115 -9.94 -5.62 -2.58
C ALA A 115 -11.19 -5.06 -1.89
N LEU A 116 -11.84 -4.06 -2.51
CA LEU A 116 -13.02 -3.39 -1.97
C LEU A 116 -14.34 -3.91 -2.55
N ASP A 117 -14.27 -4.81 -3.55
CA ASP A 117 -15.41 -5.33 -4.30
C ASP A 117 -16.36 -4.23 -4.83
N THR A 118 -15.79 -3.11 -5.27
CA THR A 118 -16.53 -1.94 -5.74
C THR A 118 -15.72 -1.16 -6.77
N LYS A 119 -16.35 -0.25 -7.51
CA LYS A 119 -15.64 0.61 -8.47
C LYS A 119 -14.84 1.67 -7.73
N VAL A 120 -13.66 1.99 -8.27
CA VAL A 120 -12.76 2.97 -7.64
C VAL A 120 -12.41 4.09 -8.62
N MET A 121 -12.60 5.32 -8.19
CA MET A 121 -12.07 6.52 -8.84
C MET A 121 -10.82 6.96 -8.08
N LEU A 122 -9.64 6.69 -8.65
CA LEU A 122 -8.34 6.99 -8.04
C LEU A 122 -7.71 8.23 -8.68
N ASN A 123 -7.45 9.25 -7.85
CA ASN A 123 -6.67 10.43 -8.20
C ASN A 123 -5.28 10.34 -7.55
N LEU A 124 -4.22 10.56 -8.34
CA LEU A 124 -2.84 10.56 -7.86
C LEU A 124 -2.20 11.93 -8.04
N TRP A 125 -1.57 12.43 -6.98
CA TRP A 125 -0.80 13.68 -6.98
C TRP A 125 0.64 13.42 -6.58
N VAL A 126 1.60 14.14 -7.16
CA VAL A 126 3.01 14.02 -6.80
C VAL A 126 3.55 15.35 -6.31
N LYS A 127 4.02 15.36 -5.06
CA LYS A 127 4.56 16.55 -4.40
C LYS A 127 5.97 16.27 -3.87
N VAL A 128 6.85 17.26 -4.07
CA VAL A 128 8.19 17.23 -3.49
C VAL A 128 8.11 17.84 -2.10
N LYS A 129 8.51 17.09 -1.08
CA LYS A 129 8.65 17.56 0.30
C LYS A 129 10.06 17.17 0.76
N ARG A 130 10.95 18.13 0.99
CA ARG A 130 12.32 17.80 1.43
C ARG A 130 12.32 17.40 2.91
N GLY A 131 13.13 16.40 3.28
CA GLY A 131 13.31 15.97 4.67
C GLY A 131 12.06 15.38 5.32
N TRP A 132 11.11 14.84 4.54
CA TRP A 132 9.91 14.22 5.10
C TRP A 132 10.22 12.89 5.80
N SER A 133 11.24 12.17 5.33
CA SER A 133 11.74 10.91 5.89
C SER A 133 12.40 11.10 7.26
N ASP A 134 12.97 12.27 7.51
CA ASP A 134 13.57 12.67 8.79
C ASP A 134 12.57 13.39 9.73
N ASP A 135 11.36 13.69 9.24
CA ASP A 135 10.31 14.36 10.01
C ASP A 135 9.49 13.31 10.78
N GLU A 136 9.82 13.13 12.05
CA GLU A 136 9.16 12.20 12.98
C GLU A 136 7.63 12.37 13.01
N ARG A 137 7.14 13.60 12.80
CA ARG A 137 5.71 13.90 12.73
C ARG A 137 5.08 13.41 11.42
N ALA A 138 5.84 13.45 10.33
CA ALA A 138 5.43 12.88 9.05
C ALA A 138 5.44 11.34 9.10
N LEU A 139 6.43 10.72 9.75
CA LEU A 139 6.46 9.26 9.95
C LEU A 139 5.22 8.75 10.71
N LYS A 140 4.79 9.46 11.75
CA LYS A 140 3.57 9.13 12.50
C LYS A 140 2.31 9.20 11.65
N SER A 141 2.12 10.26 10.86
CA SER A 141 0.96 10.37 9.96
C SER A 141 0.95 9.34 8.82
N LEU A 142 2.09 8.71 8.56
CA LEU A 142 2.28 7.67 7.55
C LEU A 142 2.09 6.25 8.11
N GLY A 143 1.84 6.11 9.41
CA GLY A 143 1.63 4.82 10.06
C GLY A 143 2.91 4.04 10.36
N TYR A 144 4.07 4.70 10.37
CA TYR A 144 5.36 4.14 10.80
C TYR A 144 5.61 4.31 12.31
N ASP A 145 4.57 4.20 13.14
CA ASP A 145 4.75 4.12 14.59
C ASP A 145 5.08 2.67 14.99
N LEU A 146 6.17 2.53 15.75
CA LEU A 146 6.48 1.36 16.56
C LEU A 146 5.83 1.57 17.93
N GLU A 147 4.52 1.32 18.04
CA GLU A 147 3.90 0.97 19.32
C GLU A 147 3.60 -0.52 19.37
#